data_AF-A0A6C0F5X3-F1
#
_entry.id   AF-A0A6C0F5X3-F1
#
_cell.length_a   1.000
_cell.length_b   1.000
_cell.length_c   1.000
_cell.angle_alpha   90.00
_cell.angle_beta   90.00
_cell.angle_gamma   90.00
#
_symmetry.space_group_name_H-M   'P 1'
#
loop_
_entity.id
_entity.type
_entity.pdbx_description
1 polymer ?
#
loop_
_entity_poly.entity_id
_entity_poly.type
_entity_poly.pdbx_seq_one_letter_code
_entity_poly.pdbx_strand_id
1 'polypeptide(L)'
;MSYSSFSHINYNSDNDIIYQLINIENFTIHPDKLHNIICEIQNIHNLEKPHLLLEYTRAILLAEQFNNLESSVNDSSTDSEFDFNETESEIDSDDEAEMENDMQFQDELEKKVKPLDNWLSEHTYLLPYLDDNFITTIYSQLQDNTITHTEALNHLFQHKHSIILEHPDYTPDDLWLREIKSEQEKTDLCLNTINFENLVREMVHNYTPHIIDFEPTVFTMLQTISESFLIETFQHANIKAISVNRHEIQPKDLH
;
A
#
# COMPACT_ATOMS: atom_id res chain seq x y z
N MET A 1 -6.75 13.69 59.57
CA MET A 1 -8.16 13.94 59.20
C MET A 1 -8.18 15.31 58.56
N SER A 2 -8.48 15.56 57.30
CA SER A 2 -8.90 14.77 56.14
C SER A 2 -8.79 15.75 54.98
N TYR A 3 -8.06 15.40 53.92
CA TYR A 3 -8.00 16.18 52.68
C TYR A 3 -9.35 16.08 51.97
N SER A 4 -9.94 17.21 51.59
CA SER A 4 -11.01 17.28 50.58
C SER A 4 -10.52 18.12 49.41
N SER A 5 -9.74 17.50 48.54
CA SER A 5 -9.37 18.07 47.24
C SER A 5 -10.55 17.89 46.30
N PHE A 6 -11.30 18.96 46.05
CA PHE A 6 -12.24 19.03 44.94
C PHE A 6 -11.42 18.99 43.64
N SER A 7 -11.43 17.84 42.95
CA SER A 7 -10.98 17.72 41.57
C SER A 7 -11.90 18.52 40.67
N HIS A 8 -11.36 19.52 39.96
CA HIS A 8 -12.00 20.08 38.78
C HIS A 8 -12.14 18.97 37.75
N ILE A 9 -13.34 18.40 37.65
CA ILE A 9 -13.71 17.39 36.67
C ILE A 9 -13.65 18.04 35.28
N ASN A 10 -12.81 17.49 34.41
CA ASN A 10 -12.56 17.96 33.06
C ASN A 10 -13.71 17.52 32.12
N TYR A 11 -14.91 18.10 32.31
CA TYR A 11 -16.14 17.70 31.63
C TYR A 11 -16.11 17.82 30.09
N ASN A 12 -15.15 18.52 29.49
CA ASN A 12 -15.13 18.75 28.04
C ASN A 12 -14.53 17.58 27.24
N SER A 13 -13.48 16.93 27.74
CA SER A 13 -12.84 15.81 27.00
C SER A 13 -13.73 14.56 26.97
N ASP A 14 -14.50 14.34 28.03
CA ASP A 14 -15.30 13.12 28.18
C ASP A 14 -16.53 13.16 27.27
N ASN A 15 -17.11 14.34 27.07
CA ASN A 15 -18.21 14.51 26.11
C ASN A 15 -17.74 14.28 24.67
N ASP A 16 -16.56 14.76 24.28
CA ASP A 16 -15.99 14.53 22.94
C ASP A 16 -15.75 13.04 22.67
N ILE A 17 -15.27 12.31 23.68
CA ILE A 17 -15.08 10.85 23.62
C ILE A 17 -16.43 10.13 23.45
N ILE A 18 -17.45 10.52 24.21
CA ILE A 18 -18.80 9.95 24.11
C ILE A 18 -19.40 10.23 22.72
N TYR A 19 -19.28 11.45 22.21
CA TYR A 19 -19.76 11.81 20.87
C TYR A 19 -19.05 11.01 19.78
N GLN A 20 -17.73 10.80 19.89
CA GLN A 20 -16.97 10.01 18.93
C GLN A 20 -17.42 8.54 18.94
N LEU A 21 -17.59 7.92 20.11
CA LEU A 21 -18.00 6.52 20.21
C LEU A 21 -19.44 6.29 19.71
N ILE A 22 -20.36 7.21 20.00
CA ILE A 22 -21.77 7.05 19.60
C ILE A 22 -21.98 7.42 18.12
N ASN A 23 -21.44 8.55 17.65
CA ASN A 23 -21.76 9.06 16.31
C ASN A 23 -20.80 8.60 15.20
N ILE A 24 -19.53 8.31 15.52
CA ILE A 24 -18.55 7.85 14.52
C ILE A 24 -18.47 6.33 14.51
N GLU A 25 -18.48 5.70 15.69
CA GLU A 25 -18.29 4.25 15.82
C GLU A 25 -19.62 3.48 16.05
N ASN A 26 -20.77 4.16 16.00
CA ASN A 26 -22.13 3.59 16.06
C ASN A 26 -22.38 2.66 17.27
N PHE A 27 -21.70 2.87 18.40
CA PHE A 27 -21.98 2.09 19.61
C PHE A 27 -23.37 2.45 20.16
N THR A 28 -24.28 1.47 20.19
CA THR A 28 -25.66 1.61 20.69
C THR A 28 -25.73 1.52 22.23
N ILE A 29 -24.90 2.28 22.92
CA ILE A 29 -24.80 2.27 24.39
C ILE A 29 -25.38 3.57 24.94
N HIS A 30 -26.21 3.46 25.99
CA HIS A 30 -26.79 4.63 26.64
C HIS A 30 -25.66 5.52 27.21
N PRO A 31 -25.68 6.85 26.97
CA PRO A 31 -24.56 7.74 27.29
C PRO A 31 -24.17 7.71 28.79
N ASP A 32 -25.14 7.52 29.69
CA ASP A 32 -24.88 7.43 31.13
C ASP A 32 -24.06 6.18 31.53
N LYS A 33 -24.26 5.05 30.83
CA LYS A 33 -23.48 3.82 31.07
C LYS A 33 -22.04 4.03 30.60
N LEU A 34 -21.87 4.72 29.47
CA LEU A 34 -20.58 5.05 28.89
C LEU A 34 -19.80 6.02 29.81
N HIS A 35 -20.48 7.00 30.38
CA HIS A 35 -19.90 7.92 31.35
C HIS A 35 -19.38 7.20 32.61
N ASN A 36 -20.14 6.23 33.14
CA ASN A 36 -19.68 5.43 34.28
C ASN A 36 -18.44 4.59 33.97
N ILE A 37 -18.38 3.96 32.79
CA ILE A 37 -17.22 3.17 32.35
C ILE A 37 -15.99 4.08 32.19
N ILE A 38 -16.17 5.27 31.60
CA ILE A 38 -15.10 6.27 31.47
C ILE A 38 -14.57 6.67 32.85
N CYS A 39 -15.46 6.96 33.81
CA CYS A 39 -15.06 7.31 35.17
C CYS A 39 -14.36 6.15 35.91
N GLU A 40 -14.77 4.91 35.71
CA GLU A 40 -14.07 3.73 36.28
C GLU A 40 -12.66 3.59 35.71
N ILE A 41 -12.47 3.75 34.40
CA ILE A 41 -11.16 3.63 33.75
C ILE A 41 -10.22 4.77 34.16
N GLN A 42 -10.74 6.00 34.24
CA GLN A 42 -10.00 7.16 34.77
C GLN A 42 -9.50 6.88 36.19
N ASN A 43 -10.34 6.28 37.05
CA ASN A 43 -9.99 5.97 38.44
C ASN A 43 -8.98 4.81 38.57
N ILE A 44 -9.07 3.78 37.73
CA ILE A 44 -8.19 2.60 37.81
C ILE A 44 -6.78 2.91 37.32
N HIS A 45 -6.67 3.69 36.23
CA HIS A 45 -5.39 3.89 35.55
C HIS A 45 -4.75 5.26 35.78
N ASN A 46 -5.37 6.16 36.56
CA ASN A 46 -4.90 7.54 36.79
C ASN A 46 -4.50 8.24 35.47
N LEU A 47 -5.31 8.04 34.42
CA LEU A 47 -4.99 8.50 33.07
C LEU A 47 -5.38 9.96 32.90
N GLU A 48 -4.39 10.84 32.82
CA GLU A 48 -4.59 12.27 32.54
C GLU A 48 -4.74 12.58 31.03
N LYS A 49 -4.44 11.62 30.15
CA LYS A 49 -4.41 11.82 28.68
C LYS A 49 -5.67 11.28 27.98
N PRO A 50 -6.39 12.11 27.19
CA PRO A 50 -7.70 11.75 26.64
C PRO A 50 -7.66 10.70 25.52
N HIS A 51 -6.58 10.62 24.73
CA HIS A 51 -6.46 9.63 23.65
C HIS A 51 -6.35 8.20 24.18
N LEU A 52 -5.57 8.00 25.26
CA LEU A 52 -5.43 6.69 25.88
C LEU A 52 -6.76 6.24 26.48
N LEU A 53 -7.49 7.18 27.09
CA LEU A 53 -8.81 6.92 27.67
C LEU A 53 -9.82 6.43 26.62
N LEU A 54 -9.79 7.00 25.41
CA LEU A 54 -10.62 6.54 24.28
C LEU A 54 -10.26 5.12 23.82
N GLU A 55 -8.97 4.79 23.75
CA GLU A 55 -8.54 3.43 23.33
C GLU A 55 -8.94 2.37 24.35
N TYR A 56 -8.77 2.64 25.65
CA TYR A 56 -9.16 1.71 26.71
C TYR A 56 -10.68 1.54 26.80
N THR A 57 -11.45 2.62 26.68
CA THR A 57 -12.91 2.54 26.66
C THR A 57 -13.38 1.75 25.46
N ARG A 58 -12.82 2.00 24.26
CA ARG A 58 -13.11 1.24 23.04
C ARG A 58 -12.81 -0.26 23.21
N ALA A 59 -11.66 -0.61 23.78
CA ALA A 59 -11.29 -2.02 24.01
C ALA A 59 -12.28 -2.75 24.92
N ILE A 60 -12.76 -2.08 25.98
CA ILE A 60 -13.76 -2.64 26.90
C ILE A 60 -15.12 -2.75 26.23
N LEU A 61 -15.55 -1.75 25.46
CA LEU A 61 -16.82 -1.79 24.75
C LEU A 61 -16.86 -2.88 23.67
N LEU A 62 -15.76 -3.11 22.97
CA LEU A 62 -15.62 -4.23 22.04
C LEU A 62 -15.67 -5.58 22.78
N ALA A 63 -15.03 -5.68 23.95
CA ALA A 63 -15.12 -6.88 24.78
C ALA A 63 -16.55 -7.12 25.32
N GLU A 64 -17.29 -6.08 25.71
CA GLU A 64 -18.70 -6.19 26.11
C GLU A 64 -19.60 -6.59 24.94
N GLN A 65 -19.36 -6.09 23.72
CA GLN A 65 -20.10 -6.54 22.54
C GLN A 65 -19.82 -8.01 22.22
N PHE A 66 -18.57 -8.45 22.34
CA PHE A 66 -18.20 -9.86 22.15
C PHE A 66 -18.84 -10.76 23.22
N ASN A 67 -18.85 -10.33 24.49
CA ASN A 67 -19.49 -11.08 25.56
C ASN A 67 -21.02 -11.09 25.44
N ASN A 68 -21.64 -10.03 24.92
CA ASN A 68 -23.08 -10.01 24.64
C ASN A 68 -23.48 -10.96 23.50
N LEU A 69 -22.57 -11.27 22.56
CA LEU A 69 -22.78 -12.36 21.58
C LEU A 69 -22.75 -13.74 22.23
N GLU A 70 -21.94 -13.95 23.27
CA GLU A 70 -21.92 -15.22 24.02
C GLU A 70 -23.04 -15.32 25.07
N SER A 71 -23.50 -14.19 25.62
CA SER A 71 -24.53 -14.16 26.66
C SER A 71 -25.97 -14.04 26.15
N SER A 72 -26.20 -13.80 24.84
CA SER A 72 -27.56 -13.80 24.26
C SER A 72 -28.14 -15.21 24.03
N VAL A 73 -27.37 -16.27 24.33
CA VAL A 73 -27.80 -17.66 24.14
C VAL A 73 -28.61 -18.20 25.33
N ASN A 74 -28.80 -17.48 26.44
CA ASN A 74 -29.65 -17.99 27.53
C ASN A 74 -30.62 -16.96 28.13
N ASP A 75 -31.91 -17.33 28.05
CA ASP A 75 -33.05 -16.87 28.84
C ASP A 75 -33.68 -15.50 28.53
N SER A 76 -34.72 -15.48 27.70
CA SER A 76 -36.13 -15.49 28.16
C SER A 76 -37.12 -14.91 27.15
N SER A 77 -37.81 -15.83 26.47
CA SER A 77 -39.25 -15.83 26.19
C SER A 77 -39.94 -14.51 25.81
N THR A 78 -39.96 -14.21 24.52
CA THR A 78 -41.22 -13.87 23.81
C THR A 78 -41.02 -14.13 22.32
N ASP A 79 -41.01 -15.41 21.93
CA ASP A 79 -40.90 -15.81 20.54
C ASP A 79 -42.22 -15.52 19.82
N SER A 80 -42.33 -14.32 19.24
CA SER A 80 -42.94 -14.25 17.92
C SER A 80 -41.96 -14.95 16.99
N GLU A 81 -42.28 -16.20 16.67
CA GLU A 81 -41.61 -17.11 15.74
C GLU A 81 -41.45 -16.43 14.38
N PHE A 82 -40.43 -15.59 14.27
CA PHE A 82 -39.86 -15.18 12.99
C PHE A 82 -38.73 -16.17 12.75
N ASP A 83 -39.09 -17.22 12.02
CA ASP A 83 -38.23 -18.31 11.60
C ASP A 83 -37.06 -17.75 10.77
N PHE A 84 -35.99 -17.37 11.46
CA PHE A 84 -34.66 -17.24 10.87
C PHE A 84 -34.05 -18.63 10.82
N ASN A 85 -34.69 -19.53 10.08
CA ASN A 85 -33.90 -20.40 9.23
C ASN A 85 -33.18 -19.43 8.29
N GLU A 86 -31.95 -19.02 8.65
CA GLU A 86 -30.90 -19.03 7.66
C GLU A 86 -30.93 -20.44 7.08
N THR A 87 -31.82 -20.64 6.10
CA THR A 87 -31.42 -21.45 4.97
C THR A 87 -30.13 -20.77 4.54
N GLU A 88 -29.00 -21.30 4.98
CA GLU A 88 -27.96 -21.62 4.01
C GLU A 88 -28.77 -22.02 2.79
N SER A 89 -28.84 -21.12 1.80
CA SER A 89 -29.29 -21.56 0.50
C SER A 89 -28.30 -22.66 0.21
N GLU A 90 -28.72 -23.91 0.41
CA GLU A 90 -28.06 -25.06 -0.17
C GLU A 90 -27.93 -24.62 -1.62
N ILE A 91 -26.74 -24.17 -1.99
CA ILE A 91 -26.40 -23.99 -3.38
C ILE A 91 -26.70 -25.39 -3.91
N ASP A 92 -27.73 -25.51 -4.75
CA ASP A 92 -28.12 -26.81 -5.28
C ASP A 92 -26.83 -27.46 -5.77
N SER A 93 -26.64 -28.76 -5.56
CA SER A 93 -25.39 -29.43 -5.97
C SER A 93 -25.03 -29.16 -7.45
N ASP A 94 -26.05 -28.79 -8.23
CA ASP A 94 -25.96 -28.35 -9.62
C ASP A 94 -25.41 -26.91 -9.75
N ASP A 95 -25.80 -25.97 -8.89
CA ASP A 95 -25.28 -24.59 -8.84
C ASP A 95 -23.82 -24.57 -8.31
N GLU A 96 -23.47 -25.44 -7.36
CA GLU A 96 -22.10 -25.54 -6.82
C GLU A 96 -21.16 -26.11 -7.89
N ALA A 97 -21.65 -27.12 -8.63
CA ALA A 97 -20.95 -27.66 -9.79
C ALA A 97 -20.80 -26.63 -10.92
N GLU A 98 -21.80 -25.77 -11.16
CA GLU A 98 -21.69 -24.69 -12.15
C GLU A 98 -20.60 -23.68 -11.77
N MET A 99 -20.56 -23.23 -10.51
CA MET A 99 -19.52 -22.33 -10.02
C MET A 99 -18.11 -22.95 -10.07
N GLU A 100 -17.99 -24.25 -9.76
CA GLU A 100 -16.70 -24.94 -9.82
C GLU A 100 -16.22 -25.12 -11.28
N ASN A 101 -17.13 -25.37 -12.22
CA ASN A 101 -16.80 -25.42 -13.65
C ASN A 101 -16.36 -24.04 -14.18
N ASP A 102 -17.03 -22.97 -13.77
CA ASP A 102 -16.66 -21.59 -14.14
C ASP A 102 -15.29 -21.20 -13.57
N MET A 103 -15.00 -21.59 -12.33
CA MET A 103 -13.69 -21.37 -11.70
C MET A 103 -12.58 -22.10 -12.46
N GLN A 104 -12.81 -23.38 -12.81
CA GLN A 104 -11.85 -24.16 -13.58
C GLN A 104 -11.62 -23.57 -14.99
N PHE A 105 -12.67 -23.08 -15.63
CA PHE A 105 -12.58 -22.42 -16.94
C PHE A 105 -11.72 -21.14 -16.89
N GLN A 106 -11.91 -20.31 -15.85
CA GLN A 106 -11.10 -19.10 -15.65
C GLN A 106 -9.63 -19.44 -15.36
N ASP A 107 -9.36 -20.44 -14.51
CA ASP A 107 -8.01 -20.92 -14.23
C ASP A 107 -7.29 -21.43 -15.49
N GLU A 108 -8.02 -22.10 -16.39
CA GLU A 108 -7.49 -22.56 -17.66
C GLU A 108 -7.18 -21.41 -18.62
N LEU A 109 -8.04 -20.38 -18.67
CA LEU A 109 -7.79 -19.17 -19.44
C LEU A 109 -6.56 -18.41 -18.90
N GLU A 110 -6.47 -18.24 -17.59
CA GLU A 110 -5.36 -17.53 -16.96
C GLU A 110 -4.03 -18.27 -17.24
N LYS A 111 -4.01 -19.60 -17.18
CA LYS A 111 -2.83 -20.40 -17.55
C LYS A 111 -2.41 -20.21 -19.02
N LYS A 112 -3.36 -19.99 -19.93
CA LYS A 112 -3.09 -19.74 -21.35
C LYS A 112 -2.56 -18.33 -21.60
N VAL A 113 -3.03 -17.36 -20.83
CA VAL A 113 -2.70 -15.94 -20.98
C VAL A 113 -1.41 -15.55 -20.24
N LYS A 114 -1.10 -16.18 -19.11
CA LYS A 114 0.12 -15.93 -18.30
C LYS A 114 1.43 -15.81 -19.09
N PRO A 115 1.72 -16.65 -20.09
CA PRO A 115 2.96 -16.49 -20.86
C PRO A 115 2.99 -15.23 -21.73
N LEU A 116 1.83 -14.81 -22.23
CA LEU A 116 1.67 -13.56 -22.99
C LEU A 116 1.90 -12.35 -22.08
N ASP A 117 1.30 -12.38 -20.88
CA ASP A 117 1.47 -11.34 -19.87
C ASP A 117 2.93 -11.26 -19.40
N ASN A 118 3.57 -12.40 -19.18
CA ASN A 118 5.00 -12.46 -18.85
C ASN A 118 5.83 -11.81 -19.97
N TRP A 119 5.57 -12.15 -21.23
CA TRP A 119 6.30 -11.56 -22.36
C TRP A 119 6.10 -10.05 -22.47
N LEU A 120 4.87 -9.56 -22.28
CA LEU A 120 4.58 -8.12 -22.28
C LEU A 120 5.22 -7.40 -21.09
N SER A 121 5.29 -8.04 -19.92
CA SER A 121 5.97 -7.49 -18.74
C SER A 121 7.49 -7.39 -18.93
N GLU A 122 8.10 -8.37 -19.60
CA GLU A 122 9.51 -8.33 -19.98
C GLU A 122 9.79 -7.25 -21.04
N HIS A 123 8.79 -6.92 -21.86
CA HIS A 123 8.90 -5.99 -22.99
C HIS A 123 8.10 -4.71 -22.79
N THR A 124 8.00 -4.22 -21.56
CA THR A 124 7.29 -2.98 -21.18
C THR A 124 7.70 -1.77 -22.02
N TYR A 125 8.96 -1.72 -22.46
CA TYR A 125 9.47 -0.66 -23.34
C TYR A 125 8.77 -0.60 -24.71
N LEU A 126 8.17 -1.70 -25.19
CA LEU A 126 7.44 -1.72 -26.44
C LEU A 126 5.99 -1.23 -26.30
N LEU A 127 5.45 -1.12 -25.08
CA LEU A 127 4.05 -0.73 -24.83
C LEU A 127 3.62 0.58 -25.51
N PRO A 128 4.45 1.65 -25.57
CA PRO A 128 4.07 2.89 -26.27
C PRO A 128 3.95 2.75 -27.79
N TYR A 129 4.45 1.67 -28.38
CA TYR A 129 4.53 1.43 -29.83
C TYR A 129 3.73 0.20 -30.27
N LEU A 130 3.21 -0.60 -29.33
CA LEU A 130 2.23 -1.62 -29.68
C LEU A 130 0.88 -0.94 -29.94
N ASP A 131 0.24 -1.32 -31.06
CA ASP A 131 -1.14 -0.95 -31.31
C ASP A 131 -2.04 -1.71 -30.33
N ASP A 132 -2.81 -0.98 -29.52
CA ASP A 132 -3.76 -1.55 -28.57
C ASP A 132 -4.77 -2.49 -29.27
N ASN A 133 -5.08 -2.22 -30.55
CA ASN A 133 -5.93 -3.08 -31.36
C ASN A 133 -5.27 -4.43 -31.68
N PHE A 134 -3.95 -4.44 -31.89
CA PHE A 134 -3.21 -5.67 -32.17
C PHE A 134 -3.17 -6.58 -30.94
N ILE A 135 -2.87 -6.01 -29.77
CA ILE A 135 -2.89 -6.75 -28.51
C ILE A 135 -4.27 -7.36 -28.26
N THR A 136 -5.32 -6.53 -28.29
CA THR A 136 -6.70 -6.99 -28.03
C THR A 136 -7.16 -8.08 -29.00
N THR A 137 -6.76 -8.03 -30.28
CA THR A 137 -7.05 -9.11 -31.22
C THR A 137 -6.36 -10.43 -30.86
N ILE A 138 -5.11 -10.40 -30.41
CA ILE A 138 -4.38 -11.60 -29.96
C ILE A 138 -5.04 -12.20 -28.72
N TYR A 139 -5.42 -11.37 -27.74
CA TYR A 139 -6.13 -11.84 -26.55
C TYR A 139 -7.49 -12.47 -26.91
N SER A 140 -8.26 -11.86 -27.82
CA SER A 140 -9.52 -12.47 -28.30
C SER A 140 -9.29 -13.80 -29.02
N GLN A 141 -8.22 -13.90 -29.82
CA GLN A 141 -7.89 -15.12 -30.56
C GLN A 141 -7.42 -16.27 -29.65
N LEU A 142 -6.76 -15.94 -28.54
CA LEU A 142 -6.40 -16.88 -27.48
C LEU A 142 -7.62 -17.34 -26.67
N GLN A 143 -8.55 -16.43 -26.40
CA GLN A 143 -9.80 -16.75 -25.70
C GLN A 143 -10.68 -17.68 -26.55
N ASP A 144 -10.73 -17.48 -27.86
CA ASP A 144 -11.47 -18.32 -28.81
C ASP A 144 -10.75 -19.64 -29.17
N ASN A 145 -9.57 -19.92 -28.57
CA ASN A 145 -8.68 -21.06 -28.89
C ASN A 145 -8.30 -21.19 -30.38
N THR A 146 -8.41 -20.10 -31.13
CA THR A 146 -8.12 -20.08 -32.58
C THR A 146 -6.62 -20.15 -32.87
N ILE A 147 -5.80 -19.66 -31.94
CA ILE A 147 -4.35 -19.57 -32.05
C ILE A 147 -3.70 -20.23 -30.84
N THR A 148 -2.60 -20.94 -31.06
CA THR A 148 -1.79 -21.49 -29.96
C THR A 148 -0.96 -20.40 -29.29
N HIS A 149 -0.68 -20.52 -28.00
CA HIS A 149 0.21 -19.59 -27.27
C HIS A 149 1.53 -19.32 -28.02
N THR A 150 2.12 -20.35 -28.65
CA THR A 150 3.36 -20.23 -29.42
C THR A 150 3.22 -19.38 -30.67
N GLU A 151 2.05 -19.43 -31.30
CA GLU A 151 1.76 -18.66 -32.52
C GLU A 151 1.41 -17.21 -32.19
N ALA A 152 0.72 -16.97 -31.06
CA ALA A 152 0.54 -15.62 -30.50
C ALA A 152 1.88 -14.95 -30.19
N LEU A 153 2.82 -15.68 -29.56
CA LEU A 153 4.17 -15.18 -29.35
C LEU A 153 4.92 -14.91 -30.67
N ASN A 154 4.77 -15.77 -31.68
CA ASN A 154 5.38 -15.53 -33.00
C ASN A 154 4.83 -14.26 -33.67
N HIS A 155 3.53 -14.00 -33.57
CA HIS A 155 2.93 -12.75 -34.06
C HIS A 155 3.50 -11.53 -33.33
N LEU A 156 3.65 -11.61 -32.01
CA LEU A 156 4.31 -10.56 -31.22
C LEU A 156 5.79 -10.38 -31.59
N PHE A 157 6.53 -11.46 -31.83
CA PHE A 157 7.93 -11.39 -32.24
C PHE A 157 8.07 -10.73 -33.61
N GLN A 158 7.20 -11.04 -34.56
CA GLN A 158 7.18 -10.40 -35.87
C GLN A 158 6.84 -8.91 -35.76
N HIS A 159 5.85 -8.56 -34.94
CA HIS A 159 5.46 -7.17 -34.70
C HIS A 159 6.55 -6.36 -33.95
N LYS A 160 7.22 -6.98 -32.98
CA LYS A 160 8.42 -6.42 -32.35
C LYS A 160 9.50 -6.15 -33.39
N HIS A 161 9.73 -7.10 -34.30
CA HIS A 161 10.76 -6.96 -35.33
C HIS A 161 10.41 -5.86 -36.35
N SER A 162 9.13 -5.63 -36.66
CA SER A 162 8.72 -4.49 -37.49
C SER A 162 8.89 -3.16 -36.75
N ILE A 163 8.51 -3.07 -35.48
CA ILE A 163 8.73 -1.88 -34.65
C ILE A 163 10.23 -1.51 -34.59
N ILE A 164 11.11 -2.48 -34.37
CA ILE A 164 12.56 -2.25 -34.31
C ILE A 164 13.12 -1.76 -35.65
N LEU A 165 12.55 -2.22 -36.77
CA LEU A 165 12.97 -1.76 -38.11
C LEU A 165 12.47 -0.34 -38.43
N GLU A 166 11.29 0.02 -37.95
CA GLU A 166 10.74 1.37 -38.08
C GLU A 166 11.40 2.36 -37.11
N HIS A 167 11.89 1.86 -35.97
CA HIS A 167 12.54 2.63 -34.91
C HIS A 167 13.88 1.98 -34.51
N PRO A 168 14.94 2.13 -35.33
CA PRO A 168 16.25 1.51 -35.10
C PRO A 168 16.97 1.99 -33.83
N ASP A 169 16.55 3.12 -33.26
CA ASP A 169 17.11 3.69 -32.02
C ASP A 169 16.47 3.11 -30.74
N TYR A 170 15.63 2.08 -30.86
CA TYR A 170 14.77 1.58 -29.79
C TYR A 170 15.10 0.15 -29.37
N THR A 171 16.38 -0.17 -29.25
CA THR A 171 16.79 -1.39 -28.55
C THR A 171 16.80 -1.14 -27.03
N PRO A 172 16.60 -2.17 -26.19
CA PRO A 172 16.73 -2.04 -24.73
C PRO A 172 18.04 -1.40 -24.30
N ASP A 173 19.11 -1.66 -25.06
CA ASP A 173 20.43 -1.11 -24.82
C ASP A 173 20.54 0.40 -25.13
N ASP A 174 19.69 0.90 -26.03
CA ASP A 174 19.66 2.34 -26.37
C ASP A 174 18.82 3.16 -25.38
N LEU A 175 17.87 2.52 -24.68
CA LEU A 175 17.00 3.19 -23.71
C LEU A 175 17.77 3.69 -22.49
N TRP A 176 18.60 2.84 -21.87
CA TRP A 176 19.41 3.25 -20.72
C TRP A 176 20.46 4.28 -21.12
N LEU A 177 21.03 4.18 -22.33
CA LEU A 177 21.96 5.19 -22.87
C LEU A 177 21.27 6.54 -23.08
N ARG A 178 20.01 6.53 -23.53
CA ARG A 178 19.20 7.73 -23.69
C ARG A 178 18.85 8.36 -22.35
N GLU A 179 18.46 7.56 -21.35
CA GLU A 179 18.23 8.05 -19.99
C GLU A 179 19.49 8.69 -19.42
N ILE A 180 20.65 8.04 -19.52
CA ILE A 180 21.92 8.63 -19.06
C ILE A 180 22.20 9.97 -19.74
N LYS A 181 22.03 10.07 -21.07
CA LYS A 181 22.22 11.33 -21.78
C LYS A 181 21.22 12.39 -21.33
N SER A 182 19.96 12.02 -21.18
CA SER A 182 18.90 12.92 -20.74
C SER A 182 19.14 13.42 -19.31
N GLU A 183 19.59 12.57 -18.40
CA GLU A 183 19.91 12.97 -17.02
C GLU A 183 21.20 13.80 -16.95
N GLN A 184 22.19 13.54 -17.80
CA GLN A 184 23.42 14.36 -17.89
C GLN A 184 23.18 15.76 -18.46
N GLU A 185 22.14 15.95 -19.28
CA GLU A 185 21.75 17.26 -19.81
C GLU A 185 20.96 18.10 -18.79
N LYS A 186 20.30 17.45 -17.83
CA LYS A 186 19.51 18.12 -16.79
C LYS A 186 20.41 18.64 -15.68
N THR A 187 19.97 19.74 -15.06
CA THR A 187 20.59 20.31 -13.85
C THR A 187 19.65 20.29 -12.65
N ASP A 188 18.53 19.58 -12.76
CA ASP A 188 17.53 19.48 -11.71
C ASP A 188 17.99 18.49 -10.64
N LEU A 189 17.49 18.67 -9.41
CA LEU A 189 17.79 17.75 -8.30
C LEU A 189 17.11 16.40 -8.54
N CYS A 190 17.85 15.31 -8.35
CA CYS A 190 17.36 13.96 -8.61
C CYS A 190 16.55 13.40 -7.44
N LEU A 191 16.86 13.78 -6.19
CA LEU A 191 16.17 13.25 -5.01
C LEU A 191 14.87 14.02 -4.74
N ASN A 192 13.86 13.30 -4.22
CA ASN A 192 12.62 13.93 -3.77
C ASN A 192 12.91 14.86 -2.57
N THR A 193 12.62 16.14 -2.74
CA THR A 193 12.90 17.21 -1.79
C THR A 193 12.24 16.98 -0.42
N ILE A 194 11.01 16.48 -0.39
CA ILE A 194 10.27 16.23 0.87
C ILE A 194 10.91 15.08 1.66
N ASN A 195 11.26 14.00 0.97
CA ASN A 195 11.87 12.84 1.60
C ASN A 195 13.27 13.16 2.13
N PHE A 196 14.05 13.93 1.35
CA PHE A 196 15.37 14.39 1.78
C PHE A 196 15.28 15.32 3.00
N GLU A 197 14.33 16.25 3.01
CA GLU A 197 14.09 17.12 4.16
C GLU A 197 13.73 16.33 5.43
N ASN A 198 12.81 15.37 5.32
CA ASN A 198 12.42 14.50 6.43
C ASN A 198 13.62 13.70 6.97
N LEU A 199 14.45 13.15 6.09
CA LEU A 199 15.67 12.42 6.46
C LEU A 199 16.65 13.32 7.22
N VAL A 200 16.88 14.55 6.73
CA VAL A 200 17.78 15.51 7.39
C VAL A 200 17.25 15.87 8.77
N ARG A 201 15.94 16.12 8.92
CA ARG A 201 15.30 16.43 10.21
C ARG A 201 15.42 15.26 11.19
N GLU A 202 15.18 14.04 10.73
CA GLU A 202 15.36 12.82 11.54
C GLU A 202 16.80 12.69 12.04
N MET A 203 17.77 12.86 11.14
CA MET A 203 19.19 12.77 11.48
C MET A 203 19.57 13.82 12.52
N VAL A 204 19.16 15.08 12.36
CA VAL A 204 19.49 16.13 13.35
C VAL A 204 18.77 15.92 14.68
N HIS A 205 17.53 15.44 14.68
CA HIS A 205 16.81 15.13 15.92
C HIS A 205 17.56 14.13 16.79
N ASN A 206 18.24 13.15 16.17
CA ASN A 206 19.06 12.17 16.89
C ASN A 206 20.30 12.78 17.58
N TYR A 207 20.83 13.91 17.09
CA TYR A 207 22.00 14.57 17.67
C TYR A 207 21.65 15.74 18.58
N THR A 208 20.69 16.57 18.20
CA THR A 208 20.29 17.77 18.95
C THR A 208 18.77 17.91 18.96
N PRO A 209 18.06 17.32 19.95
CA PRO A 209 16.60 17.28 19.97
C PRO A 209 15.94 18.65 20.22
N HIS A 210 16.72 19.69 20.51
CA HIS A 210 16.24 21.04 20.81
C HIS A 210 16.23 21.99 19.61
N ILE A 211 16.77 21.59 18.45
CA ILE A 211 16.77 22.39 17.22
C ILE A 211 15.68 21.87 16.29
N ILE A 212 14.65 22.68 16.07
CA ILE A 212 13.46 22.32 15.26
C ILE A 212 13.41 23.14 13.97
N ASP A 213 13.98 24.35 14.00
CA ASP A 213 13.84 25.34 12.95
C ASP A 213 15.10 25.42 12.08
N PHE A 214 14.92 25.15 10.80
CA PHE A 214 15.94 25.32 9.77
C PHE A 214 15.43 26.31 8.73
N GLU A 215 16.35 27.09 8.16
CA GLU A 215 16.04 27.90 6.99
C GLU A 215 15.78 26.97 5.78
N PRO A 216 14.73 27.20 4.98
CA PRO A 216 14.40 26.33 3.85
C PRO A 216 15.54 26.20 2.82
N THR A 217 16.39 27.23 2.70
CA THR A 217 17.56 27.24 1.80
C THR A 217 18.63 26.21 2.20
N VAL A 218 18.70 25.85 3.48
CA VAL A 218 19.69 24.90 4.00
C VAL A 218 19.42 23.51 3.45
N PHE A 219 18.16 23.09 3.38
CA PHE A 219 17.81 21.78 2.83
C PHE A 219 18.18 21.66 1.36
N THR A 220 17.88 22.68 0.55
CA THR A 220 18.27 22.69 -0.86
C THR A 220 19.79 22.64 -1.03
N MET A 221 20.54 23.42 -0.24
CA MET A 221 22.01 23.41 -0.29
C MET A 221 22.59 22.06 0.11
N LEU A 222 22.11 21.47 1.21
CA LEU A 222 22.54 20.15 1.66
C LEU A 222 22.22 19.08 0.62
N GLN A 223 21.07 19.17 -0.03
CA GLN A 223 20.67 18.26 -1.10
C GLN A 223 21.61 18.39 -2.30
N THR A 224 21.89 19.61 -2.78
CA THR A 224 22.82 19.84 -3.90
C THR A 224 24.20 19.27 -3.63
N ILE A 225 24.74 19.49 -2.43
CA ILE A 225 26.07 18.97 -2.05
C ILE A 225 26.05 17.45 -1.98
N SER A 226 25.01 16.86 -1.36
CA SER A 226 24.89 15.42 -1.20
C SER A 226 24.74 14.70 -2.54
N GLU A 227 23.90 15.23 -3.44
CA GLU A 227 23.73 14.69 -4.78
C GLU A 227 25.02 14.81 -5.61
N SER A 228 25.71 15.95 -5.54
CA SER A 228 27.00 16.13 -6.23
C SER A 228 28.04 15.10 -5.75
N PHE A 229 28.10 14.85 -4.44
CA PHE A 229 28.97 13.84 -3.85
C PHE A 229 28.61 12.41 -4.31
N LEU A 230 27.32 12.08 -4.37
CA LEU A 230 26.86 10.78 -4.86
C LEU A 230 27.20 10.59 -6.35
N ILE A 231 26.99 11.61 -7.18
CA ILE A 231 27.34 11.57 -8.60
C ILE A 231 28.84 11.31 -8.78
N GLU A 232 29.70 12.04 -8.07
CA GLU A 232 31.15 11.84 -8.12
C GLU A 232 31.54 10.43 -7.66
N THR A 233 30.90 9.92 -6.60
CA THR A 233 31.13 8.56 -6.11
C THR A 233 30.75 7.51 -7.15
N PHE A 234 29.60 7.66 -7.82
CA PHE A 234 29.17 6.74 -8.88
C PHE A 234 30.04 6.83 -10.13
N GLN A 235 30.57 8.00 -10.47
CA GLN A 235 31.54 8.13 -11.56
C GLN A 235 32.81 7.33 -11.28
N HIS A 236 33.36 7.44 -10.06
CA HIS A 236 34.51 6.65 -9.65
C HIS A 236 34.20 5.13 -9.64
N ALA A 237 33.04 4.75 -9.12
CA ALA A 237 32.61 3.34 -9.10
C ALA A 237 32.43 2.78 -10.52
N ASN A 238 31.90 3.57 -11.45
CA ASN A 238 31.75 3.19 -12.86
C ASN A 238 33.11 2.95 -13.53
N ILE A 239 34.08 3.85 -13.31
CA ILE A 239 35.46 3.67 -13.81
C ILE A 239 36.07 2.37 -13.26
N LYS A 240 35.85 2.07 -11.97
CA LYS A 240 36.33 0.83 -11.33
C LYS A 240 35.66 -0.41 -11.91
N ALA A 241 34.35 -0.37 -12.18
CA ALA A 241 33.64 -1.47 -12.84
C ALA A 241 34.17 -1.75 -14.26
N ILE A 242 34.34 -0.70 -15.06
CA ILE A 242 34.89 -0.77 -16.43
C ILE A 242 36.33 -1.29 -16.42
N SER A 243 37.13 -0.91 -15.42
CA SER A 243 38.52 -1.40 -15.29
C SER A 243 38.62 -2.93 -15.16
N VAL A 244 37.54 -3.58 -14.70
CA VAL A 244 37.42 -5.04 -14.55
C VAL A 244 36.52 -5.64 -15.65
N ASN A 245 36.29 -4.91 -16.76
CA ASN A 245 35.42 -5.30 -17.88
C ASN A 245 33.97 -5.65 -17.47
N ARG A 246 33.41 -4.95 -16.48
CA ARG A 246 32.00 -5.05 -16.12
C ARG A 246 31.26 -3.77 -16.53
N HIS A 247 30.02 -3.94 -16.96
CA HIS A 247 29.09 -2.84 -17.24
C HIS A 247 28.17 -2.51 -16.07
N GLU A 248 28.14 -3.39 -15.06
CA GLU A 248 27.31 -3.24 -13.86
C GLU A 248 28.17 -2.82 -12.65
N ILE A 249 27.71 -1.79 -11.94
CA ILE A 249 28.30 -1.31 -10.69
C ILE A 249 27.88 -2.24 -9.55
N GLN A 250 28.85 -2.66 -8.72
CA GLN A 250 28.60 -3.53 -7.57
C GLN A 250 29.01 -2.84 -6.26
N PRO A 251 28.51 -3.27 -5.08
CA PRO A 251 28.87 -2.65 -3.80
C PRO A 251 30.38 -2.58 -3.53
N LYS A 252 31.15 -3.56 -4.03
CA LYS A 252 32.63 -3.58 -3.95
C LYS A 252 33.31 -2.43 -4.72
N ASP A 253 32.59 -1.77 -5.63
CA ASP A 253 33.10 -0.67 -6.43
C ASP A 253 32.98 0.69 -5.69
N LEU A 254 32.14 0.75 -4.65
CA LEU A 254 31.92 1.95 -3.81
C LEU A 254 32.91 2.07 -2.64
N HIS A 255 33.72 1.03 -2.40
CA HIS A 255 34.67 0.94 -1.29
C HIS A 255 36.13 1.09 -1.76
#